data_AF-X0Y813-F1
#
_entry.id   AF-X0Y813-F1
#
_cell.length_a   1.000
_cell.length_b   1.000
_cell.length_c   1.000
_cell.angle_alpha   90.00
_cell.angle_beta   90.00
_cell.angle_gamma   90.00
#
_symmetry.space_group_name_H-M   'P 1'
#
loop_
_entity.id
_entity.type
_entity.pdbx_description
1 polymer ?
#
loop_
_entity_poly.entity_id
_entity_poly.type
_entity_poly.pdbx_seq_one_letter_code
_entity_poly.pdbx_strand_id
1 'polypeptide(L)' 'MKFQERASTVVGELGKVFEKIDEKEVDDFTEAITKTKRVFVVGAGREGLSSRAFAMRLMHLGKEVHWVWDDTTPNVE' A
#
# COMPACT_ATOMS: atom_id res chain seq x y z
N MET A 1 -24.85 -4.25 17.42
CA MET A 1 -24.22 -5.33 16.63
C MET A 1 -23.25 -6.11 17.49
N LYS A 2 -23.26 -7.44 17.36
CA LYS A 2 -22.25 -8.32 17.96
C LYS A 2 -20.92 -8.19 17.19
N PHE A 3 -19.80 -8.56 17.82
CA PHE A 3 -18.47 -8.49 17.17
C PHE A 3 -18.43 -9.24 15.83
N GLN A 4 -18.97 -10.45 15.79
CA GLN A 4 -19.01 -11.29 14.57
C GLN A 4 -19.78 -10.62 13.42
N GLU A 5 -20.86 -9.92 13.75
CA GLU A 5 -21.67 -9.18 12.79
C GLU A 5 -20.85 -8.03 12.18
N ARG A 6 -20.12 -7.27 13.01
CA ARG A 6 -19.24 -6.18 12.53
C ARG A 6 -18.10 -6.69 11.67
N ALA A 7 -17.45 -7.78 12.07
CA ALA A 7 -16.39 -8.40 11.29
C ALA A 7 -16.90 -8.83 9.91
N SER A 8 -18.08 -9.47 9.86
CA SER A 8 -18.72 -9.85 8.60
C SER A 8 -19.06 -8.64 7.73
N THR A 9 -19.52 -7.54 8.32
CA THR A 9 -19.78 -6.29 7.57
C THR A 9 -18.50 -5.75 6.94
N VAL A 10 -17.40 -5.65 7.71
CA VAL A 10 -16.12 -5.13 7.20
C VAL A 10 -15.58 -5.99 6.06
N VAL A 11 -15.60 -7.32 6.20
CA VAL A 11 -15.13 -8.23 5.14
C VAL A 11 -16.00 -8.09 3.88
N GLY A 12 -17.33 -7.97 4.05
CA GLY A 12 -18.24 -7.76 2.92
C GLY A 12 -18.03 -6.43 2.21
N GLU A 13 -17.73 -5.35 2.94
CA GLU A 13 -17.38 -4.05 2.36
C GLU A 13 -16.06 -4.10 1.60
N LEU A 14 -15.03 -4.77 2.14
CA LEU A 14 -13.76 -5.00 1.44
C LEU A 14 -13.97 -5.77 0.14
N GLY A 15 -14.79 -6.84 0.15
CA GLY A 15 -15.10 -7.61 -1.06
C GLY A 15 -15.67 -6.75 -2.19
N LYS A 16 -16.63 -5.86 -1.88
CA LYS A 16 -17.21 -4.92 -2.85
C LYS A 16 -16.22 -3.91 -3.42
N VAL A 17 -15.15 -3.61 -2.68
CA VAL A 17 -14.04 -2.77 -3.19
C VAL A 17 -13.21 -3.57 -4.18
N PHE A 18 -12.83 -4.81 -3.84
CA PHE A 18 -12.06 -5.68 -4.73
C PHE A 18 -12.79 -6.01 -6.04
N GLU A 19 -14.12 -6.16 -6.03
CA GLU A 19 -14.93 -6.37 -7.24
C GLU A 19 -14.84 -5.22 -8.26
N LYS A 20 -14.40 -4.03 -7.84
CA LYS A 20 -14.27 -2.84 -8.69
C LYS A 20 -12.86 -2.57 -9.18
N ILE A 21 -11.89 -3.37 -8.73
CA ILE A 21 -10.50 -3.21 -9.14
C ILE A 21 -10.33 -3.81 -10.53
N ASP A 22 -9.79 -3.02 -11.46
CA ASP A 22 -9.38 -3.51 -12.77
C ASP A 22 -8.06 -4.27 -12.63
N GLU A 23 -8.04 -5.53 -13.05
CA GLU A 23 -6.85 -6.38 -13.03
C GLU A 23 -5.71 -5.77 -13.85
N LYS A 24 -6.03 -5.05 -14.94
CA LYS A 24 -5.02 -4.36 -15.74
C LYS A 24 -4.31 -3.25 -14.95
N GLU A 25 -5.04 -2.49 -14.13
CA GLU A 25 -4.45 -1.45 -13.30
C GLU A 25 -3.50 -2.03 -12.25
N VAL A 26 -3.82 -3.22 -11.72
CA VAL A 26 -2.96 -3.95 -10.78
C VAL A 26 -1.65 -4.39 -11.46
N ASP A 27 -1.75 -4.93 -12.67
CA ASP A 27 -0.58 -5.33 -13.45
C ASP A 27 0.30 -4.13 -13.81
N ASP A 28 -0.29 -3.04 -14.31
CA ASP A 28 0.41 -1.80 -14.65
C ASP A 28 1.13 -1.20 -13.43
N PHE A 29 0.46 -1.19 -12.27
CA PHE A 29 1.05 -0.72 -11.00
C PHE A 29 2.21 -1.59 -10.53
N THR A 30 2.05 -2.91 -10.61
CA THR A 30 3.09 -3.88 -10.23
C THR A 30 4.30 -3.75 -11.14
N GLU A 31 4.08 -3.56 -12.44
CA GLU A 31 5.15 -3.35 -13.41
C GLU A 31 5.90 -2.04 -13.15
N ALA A 32 5.18 -0.95 -12.85
CA ALA A 32 5.77 0.34 -12.51
C ALA A 32 6.69 0.25 -11.28
N ILE A 33 6.23 -0.42 -10.21
CA ILE A 33 7.04 -0.66 -8.99
C ILE A 33 8.27 -1.52 -9.31
N THR A 34 8.10 -2.54 -10.14
CA THR A 34 9.18 -3.47 -10.46
C THR A 34 10.27 -2.79 -11.28
N LYS A 35 9.91 -1.98 -12.28
CA LYS A 35 10.83 -1.30 -13.19
C LYS A 35 11.50 -0.06 -12.60
N THR A 36 10.89 0.61 -11.63
CA THR A 36 11.51 1.82 -11.03
C THR A 36 12.73 1.48 -10.19
N LYS A 37 13.69 2.40 -10.13
CA LYS A 37 14.86 2.30 -9.26
C LYS A 37 14.50 2.55 -7.81
N ARG A 38 13.74 3.61 -7.54
CA ARG A 38 13.35 4.07 -6.21
C ARG A 38 11.82 4.18 -6.11
N VAL A 39 11.27 3.85 -4.95
CA VAL A 39 9.85 4.04 -4.62
C VAL A 39 9.74 4.96 -3.42
N PHE A 40 8.94 6.01 -3.53
CA PHE A 40 8.62 6.88 -2.40
C PHE A 40 7.15 6.68 -2.03
N VAL A 41 6.89 6.38 -0.77
CA VAL A 41 5.55 6.14 -0.25
C VAL A 41 5.17 7.24 0.73
N VAL A 42 4.03 7.88 0.50
CA VAL A 42 3.48 8.93 1.36
C VAL A 42 2.09 8.53 1.86
N GLY A 43 1.75 8.96 3.07
CA GLY A 43 0.44 8.75 3.66
C GLY A 43 0.42 9.26 5.09
N ALA A 44 -0.69 9.85 5.54
CA ALA A 44 -0.85 10.37 6.90
C ALA A 44 -1.89 9.52 7.67
N GLY A 45 -1.90 9.62 9.00
CA GLY A 45 -2.90 8.94 9.84
C GLY A 45 -2.83 7.40 9.74
N ARG A 46 -3.99 6.75 9.59
CA ARG A 46 -4.10 5.28 9.53
C ARG A 46 -3.62 4.74 8.20
N GLU A 47 -3.83 5.49 7.14
CA GLU A 47 -3.33 5.26 5.80
C GLU A 47 -1.80 5.34 5.81
N GLY A 48 -1.22 6.27 6.58
CA GLY A 48 0.22 6.35 6.82
C GLY A 48 0.82 5.09 7.45
N LEU A 49 0.14 4.47 8.42
CA LEU A 49 0.57 3.19 9.00
C LEU A 49 0.53 2.06 7.96
N SER A 50 -0.50 2.03 7.10
CA SER A 50 -0.63 1.04 6.03
C SER A 50 0.45 1.25 4.95
N SER A 51 0.69 2.49 4.55
CA SER A 51 1.76 2.91 3.64
C SER A 51 3.15 2.53 4.17
N ARG A 52 3.40 2.71 5.48
CA ARG A 52 4.64 2.27 6.12
C ARG A 52 4.80 0.76 6.05
N ALA A 53 3.74 -0.01 6.34
CA ALA A 53 3.77 -1.47 6.22
C ALA A 53 4.05 -1.94 4.78
N PHE A 54 3.47 -1.26 3.79
CA PHE A 54 3.73 -1.49 2.37
C PHE A 54 5.20 -1.21 2.01
N ALA A 55 5.74 -0.06 2.42
CA ALA A 55 7.14 0.30 2.20
C ALA A 55 8.11 -0.75 2.79
N MET A 56 7.86 -1.22 4.01
CA MET A 56 8.66 -2.29 4.62
C MET A 56 8.62 -3.58 3.80
N ARG A 57 7.47 -3.95 3.24
CA ARG A 57 7.36 -5.18 2.45
C ARG A 57 8.10 -5.08 1.12
N LEU A 58 8.05 -3.93 0.46
CA LEU A 58 8.83 -3.69 -0.74
C LEU A 58 10.34 -3.73 -0.46
N MET A 59 10.78 -3.17 0.68
CA MET A 59 12.18 -3.28 1.12
C MET A 59 12.59 -4.75 1.33
N HIS A 60 11.76 -5.57 1.98
CA HIS A 60 12.02 -7.00 2.12
C HIS A 60 12.11 -7.75 0.77
N LEU A 61 11.49 -7.22 -0.29
CA LEU A 61 11.59 -7.74 -1.66
C LEU A 61 12.82 -7.18 -2.42
N GLY A 62 13.69 -6.42 -1.75
CA GLY A 62 14.93 -5.87 -2.31
C GLY A 62 14.75 -4.57 -3.09
N LYS A 63 13.59 -3.92 -3.01
CA LYS A 63 13.37 -2.61 -3.62
C LYS A 63 13.96 -1.50 -2.74
N GLU A 64 14.57 -0.49 -3.37
CA GLU A 64 14.92 0.76 -2.69
C GLU A 64 13.65 1.60 -2.49
N VAL A 65 13.19 1.67 -1.24
CA VAL A 65 11.91 2.30 -0.89
C VAL A 65 12.07 3.21 0.33
N HIS A 66 11.45 4.39 0.27
CA HIS A 66 11.46 5.37 1.35
C HIS A 66 10.04 5.76 1.74
N TRP A 67 9.77 5.84 3.04
CA TRP A 67 8.54 6.42 3.56
C TRP A 67 8.77 7.89 3.86
N VAL A 68 8.04 8.79 3.20
CA VAL A 68 8.34 10.24 3.15
C VAL A 68 8.45 10.92 4.53
N TRP A 69 7.88 10.33 5.56
CA TRP A 69 7.93 10.85 6.94
C TRP A 69 9.13 10.36 7.75
N ASP A 70 10.02 9.57 7.17
CA ASP A 70 11.26 9.13 7.81
C ASP A 70 12.35 10.19 7.62
N ASP A 71 13.07 10.52 8.71
CA ASP A 71 14.16 11.51 8.73
C ASP A 71 15.31 11.15 7.77
N THR A 72 15.42 9.88 7.40
CA THR A 72 16.44 9.37 6.47
C THR A 72 16.00 9.39 5.00
N THR A 73 14.81 9.90 4.69
CA THR A 73 14.31 9.99 3.32
C THR A 73 15.18 10.93 2.48
N PRO A 74 15.81 10.44 1.39
CA PRO A 74 16.59 11.28 0.50
C PRO A 74 15.67 12.25 -0.26
N ASN A 75 16.25 13.26 -0.91
CA ASN A 75 15.48 14.14 -1.78
C ASN A 75 14.76 13.33 -2.88
N VAL A 76 13.50 13.66 -3.12
CA VAL A 76 12.76 13.18 -4.28
C VAL A 76 13.24 14.00 -5.48
N GLU A 77 14.03 13.38 -6.34
CA GLU A 77 14.51 13.96 -7.61
C GLU A 77 13.64 13.56 -8.78
#